data_AF-A0A2V9JAK9-F1
#
_entry.id   AF-A0A2V9JAK9-F1
#
_cell.length_a   1.000
_cell.length_b   1.000
_cell.length_c   1.000
_cell.angle_alpha   90.00
_cell.angle_beta   90.00
_cell.angle_gamma   90.00
#
_symmetry.space_group_name_H-M   'P 1'
#
loop_
_entity.id
_entity.type
_entity.pdbx_description
1 polymer ?
#
loop_
_entity_poly.entity_id
_entity_poly.type
_entity_poly.pdbx_seq_one_letter_code
_entity_poly.pdbx_strand_id
1 'polypeptide(L)'
;MDLYAELTGEALDLARAHASALDRLPRTFLVNTLVELVKWPTFFEPEKAYFRALLSQLAALDDAQFRQIFGSLNDFESRTGATRVKAGDLETLQSRTLDYIQRRGEYSRWRQEIDQAFQKLEPMVEARLYSGNLRPRLVVILYGEGIAIKHRDPRSPGPCWRRVRGAFFGKPIHGSGNADP
;
A
#
# COMPACT_ATOMS: atom_id res chain seq x y z
N MET A 1 24.19 7.07 -6.74
CA MET A 1 23.07 7.91 -6.30
C MET A 1 22.67 7.36 -4.95
N ASP A 2 22.78 8.17 -3.90
CA ASP A 2 22.19 7.82 -2.61
C ASP A 2 20.68 7.99 -2.74
N LEU A 3 19.93 6.89 -2.64
CA LEU A 3 18.47 6.90 -2.78
C LEU A 3 17.77 7.47 -1.54
N TYR A 4 18.48 7.59 -0.42
CA TYR A 4 17.94 8.06 0.84
C TYR A 4 18.19 9.56 1.06
N ALA A 5 18.89 10.23 0.14
CA ALA A 5 19.32 11.63 0.29
C ALA A 5 18.19 12.64 0.47
N GLU A 6 17.00 12.33 -0.07
CA GLU A 6 15.81 13.20 0.03
C GLU A 6 14.97 12.93 1.28
N LEU A 7 15.24 11.83 2.00
CA LEU A 7 14.54 11.53 3.25
C LEU A 7 15.13 12.36 4.40
N THR A 8 14.26 12.79 5.31
CA THR A 8 14.66 13.58 6.48
C THR A 8 13.95 13.09 7.74
N GLY A 9 14.53 13.41 8.91
CA GLY A 9 13.97 13.09 10.22
C GLY A 9 13.64 11.61 10.39
N GLU A 10 12.46 11.34 10.94
CA GLU A 10 12.01 9.97 11.25
C GLU A 10 11.95 9.05 10.01
N ALA A 11 11.58 9.58 8.84
CA ALA A 11 11.52 8.78 7.61
C ALA A 11 12.90 8.23 7.21
N LEU A 12 13.94 9.06 7.37
CA LEU A 12 15.32 8.65 7.11
C LEU A 12 15.79 7.61 8.11
N ASP A 13 15.50 7.81 9.40
CA ASP A 13 15.86 6.87 10.46
C ASP A 13 15.19 5.51 10.24
N LEU A 14 13.90 5.52 9.88
CA LEU A 14 13.14 4.33 9.56
C LEU A 14 13.70 3.61 8.33
N ALA A 15 13.99 4.34 7.25
CA ALA A 15 14.57 3.76 6.04
C ALA A 15 15.95 3.13 6.32
N ARG A 16 16.80 3.81 7.11
CA ARG A 16 18.12 3.29 7.50
C ARG A 16 18.03 2.06 8.37
N ALA A 17 17.11 2.04 9.34
CA ALA A 17 16.88 0.87 10.19
C ALA A 17 16.46 -0.38 9.39
N HIS A 18 15.85 -0.18 8.21
CA HIS A 18 15.40 -1.25 7.32
C HIS A 18 16.13 -1.28 5.97
N ALA A 19 17.35 -0.72 5.89
CA ALA A 19 18.08 -0.58 4.63
C ALA A 19 18.30 -1.92 3.91
N SER A 20 18.66 -2.98 4.65
CA SER A 20 18.86 -4.32 4.08
C SER A 20 17.60 -4.90 3.45
N ALA A 21 16.41 -4.58 3.97
CA ALA A 21 15.14 -4.99 3.40
C ALA A 21 14.81 -4.18 2.15
N LEU A 22 15.04 -2.86 2.21
CA LEU A 22 14.82 -1.94 1.10
C LEU A 22 15.74 -2.23 -0.09
N ASP A 23 17.01 -2.54 0.15
CA ASP A 23 18.00 -2.82 -0.90
C ASP A 23 17.70 -4.12 -1.68
N ARG A 24 16.89 -5.02 -1.12
CA ARG A 24 16.43 -6.25 -1.80
C ARG A 24 15.25 -5.99 -2.74
N LEU A 25 14.50 -4.91 -2.55
CA LEU A 25 13.25 -4.64 -3.27
C LEU A 25 13.47 -4.47 -4.78
N PRO A 26 12.51 -4.89 -5.61
CA PRO A 26 12.46 -4.47 -7.00
C PRO A 26 12.52 -2.95 -7.11
N ARG A 27 13.21 -2.44 -8.12
CA ARG A 27 13.54 -1.03 -8.28
C ARG A 27 12.31 -0.15 -8.31
N THR A 28 11.25 -0.54 -9.02
CA THR A 28 10.03 0.27 -9.11
C THR A 28 9.29 0.31 -7.77
N PHE A 29 9.27 -0.79 -7.04
CA PHE A 29 8.67 -0.86 -5.71
C PHE A 29 9.47 -0.05 -4.68
N LEU A 30 10.80 -0.16 -4.71
CA LEU A 30 11.71 0.61 -3.87
C LEU A 30 11.52 2.11 -4.10
N VAL A 31 11.62 2.57 -5.35
CA VAL A 31 11.49 4.00 -5.68
C VAL A 31 10.12 4.52 -5.25
N ASN A 32 9.05 3.78 -5.51
CA ASN A 32 7.71 4.16 -5.05
C ASN A 32 7.64 4.29 -3.52
N THR A 33 8.20 3.32 -2.79
CA THR A 33 8.25 3.34 -1.32
C THR A 33 8.99 4.58 -0.81
N LEU A 34 10.14 4.90 -1.40
CA LEU A 34 10.94 6.06 -1.01
C LEU A 34 10.23 7.39 -1.32
N VAL A 35 9.58 7.50 -2.50
CA VAL A 35 8.76 8.68 -2.85
C VAL A 35 7.63 8.89 -1.83
N GLU A 36 6.98 7.83 -1.36
CA GLU A 36 5.98 7.96 -0.31
C GLU A 36 6.61 8.37 1.03
N LEU A 37 7.78 7.83 1.39
CA LEU A 37 8.48 8.22 2.63
C LEU A 37 8.94 9.68 2.62
N VAL A 38 9.20 10.30 1.46
CA VAL A 38 9.46 11.75 1.38
C VAL A 38 8.25 12.55 1.90
N LYS A 39 7.04 12.03 1.73
CA LYS A 39 5.79 12.66 2.19
C LYS A 39 5.52 12.47 3.68
N TRP A 40 6.40 11.81 4.43
CA TRP A 40 6.24 11.52 5.86
C TRP A 40 5.71 12.67 6.73
N PRO A 41 6.15 13.93 6.56
CA PRO A 41 5.63 15.05 7.36
C PRO A 41 4.13 15.30 7.19
N THR A 42 3.54 14.82 6.08
CA THR A 42 2.12 15.00 5.74
C THR A 42 1.23 13.82 6.17
N PHE A 43 1.84 12.70 6.58
CA PHE A 43 1.11 11.51 7.00
C PHE A 43 0.46 11.68 8.37
N PHE A 44 -0.76 11.17 8.53
CA PHE A 44 -1.34 10.97 9.85
C PHE A 44 -0.73 9.70 10.48
N GLU A 45 -0.98 9.50 11.78
CA GLU A 45 -0.42 8.36 12.50
C GLU A 45 -0.83 6.98 11.93
N PRO A 46 -2.05 6.79 11.37
CA PRO A 46 -2.39 5.54 10.70
C PRO A 46 -1.50 5.24 9.49
N GLU A 47 -1.21 6.21 8.62
CA GLU A 47 -0.31 5.99 7.47
C GLU A 47 1.12 5.73 7.93
N LYS A 48 1.61 6.47 8.92
CA LYS A 48 2.94 6.19 9.51
C LYS A 48 3.00 4.80 10.11
N ALA A 49 1.96 4.38 10.83
CA ALA A 49 1.88 3.02 11.39
C ALA A 49 1.90 1.97 10.28
N TYR A 50 1.20 2.20 9.17
CA TYR A 50 1.25 1.32 8.00
C TYR A 50 2.68 1.19 7.46
N PHE A 51 3.38 2.29 7.20
CA PHE A 51 4.76 2.22 6.68
C PHE A 51 5.74 1.57 7.66
N ARG A 52 5.62 1.84 8.96
CA ARG A 52 6.43 1.15 9.99
C ARG A 52 6.18 -0.37 9.96
N ALA A 53 4.91 -0.79 9.83
CA ALA A 53 4.56 -2.20 9.75
C ALA A 53 5.01 -2.84 8.42
N LEU A 54 4.88 -2.14 7.30
CA LEU A 54 5.36 -2.56 5.99
C LEU A 54 6.85 -2.85 6.02
N LEU A 55 7.67 -1.89 6.46
CA LEU A 55 9.13 -2.05 6.49
C LEU A 55 9.57 -3.12 7.50
N SER A 56 8.90 -3.21 8.65
CA SER A 56 9.10 -4.30 9.61
C SER A 56 8.74 -5.67 9.03
N GLN A 57 7.68 -5.74 8.22
CA GLN A 57 7.27 -6.97 7.56
C GLN A 57 8.27 -7.38 6.50
N LEU A 58 8.72 -6.45 5.66
CA LEU A 58 9.75 -6.69 4.66
C LEU A 58 11.07 -7.17 5.27
N ALA A 59 11.48 -6.58 6.39
CA ALA A 59 12.68 -7.00 7.12
C ALA A 59 12.56 -8.40 7.75
N ALA A 60 11.35 -8.88 7.99
CA ALA A 60 11.10 -10.22 8.54
C ALA A 60 10.99 -11.31 7.46
N LEU A 61 10.95 -10.95 6.16
CA LEU A 61 10.85 -11.93 5.08
C LEU A 61 12.17 -12.67 4.86
N ASP A 62 12.10 -14.00 4.89
CA ASP A 62 13.20 -14.83 4.41
C ASP A 62 13.35 -14.77 2.88
N ASP A 63 14.39 -15.39 2.33
CA ASP A 63 14.65 -15.38 0.89
C ASP A 63 13.59 -16.09 0.06
N ALA A 64 12.98 -17.16 0.60
CA ALA A 64 11.96 -17.93 -0.12
C ALA A 64 10.66 -17.13 -0.23
N GLN A 65 10.21 -16.52 0.88
CA GLN A 65 9.07 -15.62 0.94
C GLN A 65 9.29 -14.39 0.06
N PHE A 66 10.49 -13.80 0.13
CA PHE A 66 10.84 -12.65 -0.70
C PHE A 66 10.73 -13.00 -2.19
N ARG A 67 11.31 -14.11 -2.63
CA ARG A 67 11.20 -14.58 -4.02
C ARG A 67 9.75 -14.90 -4.41
N GLN A 68 8.96 -15.47 -3.51
CA GLN A 68 7.54 -15.74 -3.76
C GLN A 68 6.73 -14.47 -3.98
N ILE A 69 7.04 -13.39 -3.26
CA ILE A 69 6.31 -12.11 -3.36
C ILE A 69 6.80 -11.29 -4.56
N PHE A 70 8.12 -11.11 -4.69
CA PHE A 70 8.72 -10.14 -5.62
C PHE A 70 9.42 -10.77 -6.82
N GLY A 71 9.54 -12.09 -6.90
CA GLY A 71 10.33 -12.77 -7.94
C GLY A 71 9.89 -12.41 -9.37
N SER A 72 8.58 -12.46 -9.65
CA SER A 72 8.05 -12.15 -10.98
C SER A 72 8.26 -10.68 -11.37
N LEU A 73 8.14 -9.75 -10.41
CA LEU A 73 8.41 -8.33 -10.62
C LEU A 73 9.91 -8.08 -10.86
N ASN A 74 10.79 -8.75 -10.12
CA ASN A 74 12.24 -8.67 -10.34
C ASN A 74 12.63 -9.19 -11.74
N ASP A 75 12.04 -10.31 -12.17
CA ASP A 75 12.26 -10.86 -13.52
C ASP A 75 11.73 -9.91 -14.60
N PHE A 76 10.55 -9.31 -14.36
CA PHE A 76 9.98 -8.29 -15.24
C PHE A 76 10.90 -7.08 -15.39
N GLU A 77 11.38 -6.52 -14.29
CA GLU A 77 12.25 -5.34 -14.30
C GLU A 77 13.61 -5.64 -14.96
N SER A 78 14.16 -6.82 -14.70
CA SER A 78 15.41 -7.28 -15.31
C SER A 78 15.29 -7.44 -16.82
N ARG A 79 14.21 -8.05 -17.30
CA ARG A 79 13.93 -8.22 -18.74
C ARG A 79 13.59 -6.90 -19.43
N THR A 80 12.90 -6.00 -18.74
CA THR A 80 12.48 -4.72 -19.33
C THR A 80 13.60 -3.68 -19.33
N GLY A 81 14.58 -3.81 -18.42
CA GLY A 81 15.65 -2.84 -18.25
C GLY A 81 15.23 -1.62 -17.43
N ALA A 82 14.09 -1.69 -16.72
CA ALA A 82 13.61 -0.61 -15.84
C ALA A 82 14.65 -0.23 -14.77
N THR A 83 15.48 -1.18 -14.35
CA THR A 83 16.60 -0.96 -13.41
C THR A 83 17.70 -0.03 -13.92
N ARG A 84 17.76 0.23 -15.24
CA ARG A 84 18.80 1.06 -15.88
C ARG A 84 18.44 2.55 -15.92
N VAL A 85 17.20 2.91 -15.61
CA VAL A 85 16.74 4.31 -15.60
C VAL A 85 17.44 5.07 -14.48
N LYS A 86 17.89 6.30 -14.79
CA LYS A 86 18.60 7.19 -13.86
C LYS A 86 17.95 8.58 -13.84
N ALA A 87 17.94 9.18 -12.67
CA ALA A 87 17.57 10.58 -12.45
C ALA A 87 18.37 11.15 -11.26
N GLY A 88 18.29 12.46 -11.05
CA GLY A 88 18.94 13.14 -9.93
C GLY A 88 18.18 13.02 -8.61
N ASP A 89 16.86 12.86 -8.70
CA ASP A 89 15.89 12.82 -7.60
C ASP A 89 14.88 11.67 -7.77
N LEU A 90 14.19 11.31 -6.68
CA LEU A 90 13.27 10.18 -6.59
C LEU A 90 12.01 10.36 -7.43
N GLU A 91 11.42 11.56 -7.45
CA GLU A 91 10.20 11.84 -8.21
C GLU A 91 10.47 11.72 -9.72
N THR A 92 11.52 12.37 -10.21
CA THR A 92 11.95 12.25 -11.61
C THR A 92 12.35 10.83 -11.97
N LEU A 93 12.98 10.09 -11.04
CA LEU A 93 13.31 8.69 -11.24
C LEU A 93 12.05 7.84 -11.42
N GLN A 94 11.03 8.04 -10.58
CA GLN A 94 9.74 7.36 -10.68
C GLN A 94 9.08 7.67 -12.02
N SER A 95 8.88 8.95 -12.35
CA SER A 95 8.24 9.37 -13.60
C SER A 95 8.95 8.82 -14.83
N ARG A 96 10.29 8.94 -14.89
CA ARG A 96 11.07 8.40 -16.03
C ARG A 96 10.98 6.88 -16.14
N THR A 97 10.92 6.18 -15.03
CA THR A 97 10.80 4.71 -15.03
C THR A 97 9.43 4.29 -15.56
N LEU A 98 8.37 4.97 -15.13
CA LEU A 98 7.01 4.74 -15.63
C LEU A 98 6.87 5.07 -17.11
N ASP A 99 7.39 6.23 -17.54
CA ASP A 99 7.44 6.64 -18.95
C ASP A 99 8.19 5.61 -19.80
N TYR A 100 9.31 5.09 -19.29
CA TYR A 100 10.10 4.08 -19.97
C TYR A 100 9.31 2.78 -20.17
N ILE A 101 8.64 2.29 -19.12
CA ILE A 101 7.79 1.10 -19.16
C ILE A 101 6.62 1.33 -20.13
N GLN A 102 6.00 2.50 -20.10
CA GLN A 102 4.86 2.87 -20.96
C GLN A 102 5.26 2.92 -22.44
N ARG A 103 6.40 3.53 -22.78
CA ARG A 103 6.90 3.59 -24.17
C ARG A 103 7.17 2.23 -24.78
N ARG A 104 7.40 1.20 -23.96
CA ARG A 104 7.54 -0.19 -24.42
C ARG A 104 6.22 -0.96 -24.52
N GLY A 105 5.09 -0.35 -24.15
CA GLY A 105 3.80 -1.04 -24.10
C GLY A 105 3.68 -2.06 -22.96
N GLU A 106 4.55 -1.99 -21.95
CA GLU A 106 4.60 -2.98 -20.86
C GLU A 106 3.88 -2.51 -19.59
N TYR A 107 3.25 -1.33 -19.61
CA TYR A 107 2.63 -0.72 -18.42
C TYR A 107 1.55 -1.60 -17.80
N SER A 108 0.64 -2.16 -18.61
CA SER A 108 -0.42 -3.03 -18.10
C SER A 108 0.15 -4.28 -17.43
N ARG A 109 1.22 -4.84 -17.99
CA ARG A 109 1.91 -5.99 -17.41
C ARG A 109 2.62 -5.63 -16.12
N TRP A 110 3.39 -4.53 -16.11
CA TRP A 110 4.02 -4.00 -14.91
C TRP A 110 3.00 -3.81 -13.78
N ARG A 111 1.84 -3.21 -14.08
CA ARG A 111 0.77 -2.97 -13.12
C ARG A 111 0.26 -4.27 -12.49
N GLN A 112 0.11 -5.33 -13.30
CA GLN A 112 -0.28 -6.66 -12.82
C GLN A 112 0.77 -7.29 -11.90
N GLU A 113 2.06 -7.16 -12.22
CA GLU A 113 3.14 -7.66 -11.36
C GLU A 113 3.15 -6.95 -10.00
N ILE A 114 2.91 -5.62 -10.00
CA ILE A 114 2.76 -4.84 -8.77
C ILE A 114 1.55 -5.29 -7.96
N ASP A 115 0.38 -5.47 -8.60
CA ASP A 115 -0.83 -5.96 -7.92
C ASP A 115 -0.61 -7.33 -7.28
N GLN A 116 0.07 -8.25 -7.97
CA GLN A 116 0.36 -9.58 -7.43
C GLN A 116 1.29 -9.53 -6.23
N ALA A 117 2.28 -8.63 -6.22
CA ALA A 117 3.13 -8.43 -5.06
C ALA A 117 2.33 -7.91 -3.86
N PHE A 118 1.47 -6.90 -4.06
CA PHE A 118 0.61 -6.35 -3.02
C PHE A 118 -0.39 -7.38 -2.48
N GLN A 119 -1.04 -8.16 -3.35
CA GLN A 119 -1.98 -9.22 -2.94
C GLN A 119 -1.37 -10.24 -1.96
N LYS A 120 -0.06 -10.48 -2.07
CA LYS A 120 0.66 -11.40 -1.16
C LYS A 120 1.15 -10.69 0.09
N LEU A 121 1.63 -9.46 -0.04
CA LEU A 121 2.25 -8.69 1.03
C LEU A 121 1.23 -8.09 2.00
N GLU A 122 0.13 -7.56 1.48
CA GLU A 122 -0.88 -6.81 2.23
C GLU A 122 -1.49 -7.63 3.38
N PRO A 123 -1.91 -8.90 3.21
CA PRO A 123 -2.42 -9.70 4.32
C PRO A 123 -1.41 -9.88 5.46
N MET A 124 -0.11 -9.92 5.16
CA MET A 124 0.95 -10.05 6.17
C MET A 124 1.12 -8.73 6.95
N VAL A 125 1.05 -7.60 6.25
CA VAL A 125 1.13 -6.26 6.85
C VAL A 125 -0.11 -5.99 7.71
N GLU A 126 -1.30 -6.31 7.21
CA GLU A 126 -2.55 -6.19 7.96
C GLU A 126 -2.55 -7.09 9.19
N ALA A 127 -2.13 -8.35 9.06
CA ALA A 127 -2.02 -9.24 10.20
C ALA A 127 -1.10 -8.65 11.29
N ARG A 128 -0.03 -7.94 10.91
CA ARG A 128 0.89 -7.27 11.84
C ARG A 128 0.31 -6.00 12.45
N LEU A 129 -0.35 -5.18 11.64
CA LEU A 129 -1.02 -3.95 12.10
C LEU A 129 -2.17 -4.27 13.06
N TYR A 130 -2.81 -5.41 12.83
CA TYR A 130 -4.05 -5.78 13.48
C TYR A 130 -3.95 -7.02 14.38
N SER A 131 -2.74 -7.52 14.65
CA SER A 131 -2.48 -8.57 15.63
C SER A 131 -2.67 -8.04 17.04
N GLY A 132 -3.93 -7.95 17.48
CA GLY A 132 -4.32 -7.53 18.81
C GLY A 132 -5.83 -7.40 18.92
N ASN A 133 -6.36 -7.43 20.15
CA ASN A 133 -7.76 -7.10 20.45
C ASN A 133 -8.02 -5.62 20.13
N LEU A 134 -8.17 -5.30 18.85
CA LEU A 134 -8.40 -3.95 18.40
C LEU A 134 -9.86 -3.60 18.60
N ARG A 135 -10.08 -2.47 19.25
CA ARG A 135 -11.41 -1.83 19.30
C ARG A 135 -11.87 -1.57 17.87
N PRO A 136 -13.18 -1.68 17.57
CA PRO A 136 -13.73 -1.36 16.26
C PRO A 136 -13.27 0.03 15.79
N ARG A 137 -12.83 0.13 14.54
CA ARG A 137 -12.39 1.40 13.92
C ARG A 137 -13.30 1.76 12.76
N LEU A 138 -13.64 3.04 12.67
CA LEU A 138 -14.35 3.60 11.52
C LEU A 138 -13.31 4.07 10.50
N VAL A 139 -13.38 3.55 9.28
CA VAL A 139 -12.63 4.06 8.14
C VAL A 139 -13.56 4.95 7.33
N VAL A 140 -13.21 6.22 7.18
CA VAL A 140 -13.95 7.20 6.38
C VAL A 140 -13.20 7.41 5.08
N ILE A 141 -13.82 7.05 3.96
CA ILE A 141 -13.30 7.36 2.61
C ILE A 141 -14.02 8.62 2.14
N LEU A 142 -13.29 9.73 2.08
CA LEU A 142 -13.79 10.98 1.51
C LEU A 142 -13.50 10.96 0.01
N TYR A 143 -14.55 10.94 -0.80
CA TYR A 143 -14.42 11.17 -2.23
C TYR A 143 -14.52 12.66 -2.52
N GLY A 144 -13.69 13.16 -3.43
CA GLY A 144 -13.82 14.51 -3.97
C GLY A 144 -15.17 14.72 -4.65
N GLU A 145 -15.63 15.96 -4.68
CA GLU A 145 -16.87 16.37 -5.35
C GLU A 145 -16.89 15.85 -6.79
N GLY A 146 -17.89 15.00 -7.12
CA GLY A 146 -18.06 14.41 -8.45
C GLY A 146 -18.06 12.88 -8.50
N ILE A 147 -17.63 12.16 -7.45
CA ILE A 147 -17.86 10.71 -7.35
C ILE A 147 -19.25 10.50 -6.74
N ALA A 148 -20.27 10.50 -7.60
CA ALA A 148 -21.62 10.17 -7.20
C ALA A 148 -21.70 8.68 -6.80
N ILE A 149 -21.67 8.41 -5.49
CA ILE A 149 -22.26 7.18 -4.96
C ILE A 149 -23.74 7.27 -5.32
N LYS A 150 -24.19 6.56 -6.36
CA LYS A 150 -25.59 6.60 -6.82
C LYS A 150 -26.51 6.31 -5.64
N HIS A 151 -27.23 7.33 -5.18
CA HIS A 151 -28.35 7.14 -4.27
C HIS A 151 -29.38 6.20 -4.92
N ARG A 152 -29.83 5.21 -4.16
CA ARG A 152 -30.63 4.07 -4.60
C ARG A 152 -32.10 4.47 -4.82
N ASP A 153 -32.68 3.92 -5.89
CA ASP A 153 -34.13 3.91 -6.16
C ASP A 153 -34.89 3.17 -5.03
N PRO A 154 -35.93 3.78 -4.41
CA PRO A 154 -36.68 3.20 -3.29
C PRO A 154 -37.39 1.87 -3.53
N ARG A 155 -37.50 1.38 -4.78
CA ARG A 155 -38.44 0.28 -5.13
C ARG A 155 -37.83 -1.10 -5.38
N SER A 156 -36.53 -1.31 -5.19
CA SER A 156 -35.90 -2.62 -5.44
C SER A 156 -35.32 -3.23 -4.16
N PRO A 157 -35.80 -4.38 -3.65
CA PRO A 157 -35.26 -5.03 -2.47
C PRO A 157 -34.12 -5.99 -2.86
N GLY A 158 -32.94 -5.44 -3.17
CA GLY A 158 -31.70 -6.20 -3.32
C GLY A 158 -30.51 -5.36 -2.87
N PRO A 159 -29.78 -5.74 -1.81
CA PRO A 159 -28.67 -4.93 -1.31
C PRO A 159 -27.52 -4.88 -2.33
N CYS A 160 -27.02 -3.66 -2.60
CA CYS A 160 -25.75 -3.40 -3.29
C CYS A 160 -24.55 -3.98 -2.53
N TRP A 161 -24.77 -4.40 -1.28
CA TRP A 161 -23.81 -5.06 -0.43
C TRP A 161 -23.98 -6.56 -0.54
N ARG A 162 -23.38 -7.17 -1.57
CA ARG A 162 -22.98 -8.58 -1.43
C ARG A 162 -21.80 -8.62 -0.46
N ARG A 163 -22.15 -8.83 0.81
CA ARG A 163 -21.46 -9.71 1.76
C ARG A 163 -19.93 -9.81 1.57
N VAL A 164 -19.17 -8.86 2.12
CA VAL A 164 -17.86 -9.21 2.67
C VAL A 164 -18.14 -9.93 4.00
N ARG A 165 -18.30 -11.26 3.93
CA ARG A 165 -18.21 -12.12 5.12
C ARG A 165 -16.80 -12.66 5.18
N GLY A 166 -16.06 -12.17 6.15
CA GLY A 166 -14.79 -12.69 6.62
C GLY A 166 -14.45 -12.03 7.94
N ALA A 167 -15.09 -12.50 9.01
CA ALA A 167 -14.70 -12.31 10.42
C ALA A 167 -14.79 -10.92 11.05
N PHE A 168 -15.98 -10.30 11.11
CA PHE A 168 -16.34 -9.45 12.26
C PHE A 168 -17.86 -9.51 12.48
N PHE A 169 -18.31 -10.28 13.48
CA PHE A 169 -19.67 -10.17 14.02
C PHE A 169 -19.62 -10.29 15.55
N GLY A 170 -19.72 -9.14 16.22
CA GLY A 170 -20.17 -9.01 17.60
C GLY A 170 -21.62 -8.53 17.62
N LYS A 171 -22.48 -9.19 18.40
CA LYS A 171 -23.93 -8.97 18.52
C LYS A 171 -24.30 -7.54 18.99
N PRO A 172 -25.47 -7.00 18.62
CA PRO A 172 -26.01 -5.81 19.27
C PRO A 172 -26.70 -6.15 20.60
N ILE A 173 -26.35 -5.39 21.63
CA ILE A 173 -27.02 -5.30 22.94
C ILE A 173 -28.19 -4.31 22.81
N HIS A 174 -29.36 -4.69 23.34
CA HIS A 174 -30.56 -3.84 23.44
C HIS A 174 -30.34 -2.68 24.43
N GLY A 175 -30.92 -1.51 24.13
CA GLY A 175 -31.08 -0.39 25.05
C GLY A 175 -32.26 0.48 24.64
N SER A 176 -33.30 0.51 25.48
CA SER A 176 -34.54 1.29 25.35
C SER A 176 -34.36 2.76 25.78
N GLY A 177 -35.21 3.67 25.29
CA GLY A 177 -35.42 4.97 25.93
C GLY A 177 -36.25 5.98 25.13
N ASN A 178 -37.44 6.29 25.62
CA ASN A 178 -38.44 7.29 25.18
C ASN A 178 -37.93 8.73 25.01
N ALA A 179 -38.60 9.52 24.15
CA ALA A 179 -39.29 10.77 24.52
C ALA A 179 -40.05 11.40 23.33
N ASP A 180 -41.33 11.70 23.58
CA ASP A 180 -42.29 12.47 22.77
C ASP A 180 -41.89 13.97 22.60
N PRO A 181 -42.69 14.76 21.85
CA PRO A 181 -43.84 15.43 22.48
C PRO A 181 -45.22 15.14 21.83
#